data_AF-A0A957C5I8-F1
#
_entry.id   AF-A0A957C5I8-F1
#
_cell.length_a   1.000
_cell.length_b   1.000
_cell.length_c   1.000
_cell.angle_alpha   90.00
_cell.angle_beta   90.00
_cell.angle_gamma   90.00
#
_symmetry.space_group_name_H-M   'P 1'
#
loop_
_entity.id
_entity.type
_entity.pdbx_description
1 polymer ?
#
loop_
_entity_poly.entity_id
_entity_poly.type
_entity_poly.pdbx_seq_one_letter_code
_entity_poly.pdbx_strand_id
1 'polypeptide(L)'
;MYEIPEDLSDLTRELVSLRKKPSTQERFKSYPAMLQRFNELLETCDDAATLKEVLRLDEGYYLLAGYRQRVIEKLLTLERTPAILRAYALQLEIFGDVDEYGEANTDIEERIEALFAEADRLE
;
A
#
# COMPACT_ATOMS: atom_id res chain seq x y z
N MET A 1 23.52 -9.18 -11.52
CA MET A 1 22.52 -8.10 -11.65
C MET A 1 21.35 -8.52 -10.78
N TYR A 2 20.84 -7.66 -9.91
CA TYR A 2 19.67 -8.01 -9.11
C TYR A 2 18.46 -8.04 -10.05
N GLU A 3 17.71 -9.15 -10.08
CA GLU A 3 16.56 -9.31 -10.96
C GLU A 3 15.32 -8.73 -10.27
N ILE A 4 14.69 -7.74 -10.89
CA ILE A 4 13.50 -7.08 -10.32
C ILE A 4 12.28 -7.89 -10.75
N PRO A 5 11.43 -8.37 -9.82
CA PRO A 5 10.21 -9.08 -10.18
C PRO A 5 9.28 -8.27 -11.09
N GLU A 6 8.57 -8.98 -11.97
CA GLU A 6 7.68 -8.37 -12.97
C GLU A 6 6.20 -8.31 -12.55
N ASP A 7 5.81 -8.99 -11.48
CA ASP A 7 4.48 -8.92 -10.87
C ASP A 7 4.50 -8.26 -9.49
N LEU A 8 3.35 -7.71 -9.10
CA LEU A 8 3.21 -6.98 -7.83
C LEU A 8 3.42 -7.86 -6.60
N SER A 9 2.97 -9.11 -6.63
CA SER A 9 3.00 -9.99 -5.46
C SER A 9 4.44 -10.39 -5.12
N ASP A 10 5.22 -10.83 -6.10
CA ASP A 10 6.62 -11.19 -5.91
C ASP A 10 7.48 -9.96 -5.59
N LEU A 11 7.21 -8.83 -6.23
CA LEU A 11 7.88 -7.57 -5.88
C LEU A 11 7.59 -7.14 -4.43
N THR A 12 6.35 -7.29 -3.97
CA THR A 12 5.97 -7.01 -2.57
C THR A 12 6.70 -7.92 -1.60
N ARG A 13 6.76 -9.23 -1.90
CA ARG A 13 7.51 -10.21 -1.07
C ARG A 13 8.97 -9.81 -0.96
N GLU A 14 9.57 -9.36 -2.05
CA GLU A 14 10.97 -8.98 -2.05
C GLU A 14 11.21 -7.67 -1.30
N LEU A 15 10.38 -6.65 -1.50
CA LEU A 15 10.44 -5.41 -0.73
C LEU A 15 10.30 -5.67 0.78
N VAL A 16 9.38 -6.56 1.18
CA VAL A 16 9.22 -7.02 2.57
C VAL A 16 10.45 -7.78 3.05
N SER A 17 11.02 -8.68 2.23
CA SER A 17 12.25 -9.43 2.53
C SER A 17 13.44 -8.49 2.77
N LEU A 18 13.61 -7.47 1.93
CA LEU A 18 14.63 -6.43 2.09
C LEU A 18 14.41 -5.58 3.34
N ARG A 19 13.15 -5.31 3.71
CA ARG A 19 12.85 -4.60 4.96
C ARG A 19 13.21 -5.41 6.20
N LYS A 20 13.04 -6.74 6.16
CA LYS A 20 13.42 -7.67 7.25
C LYS A 20 14.93 -7.83 7.40
N LYS A 21 15.70 -7.68 6.32
CA LYS A 21 17.15 -7.86 6.32
C LYS A 21 17.84 -6.50 6.52
N PRO A 22 18.42 -6.21 7.70
CA PRO A 22 19.04 -4.92 7.97
C PRO A 22 20.38 -4.69 7.27
N SER A 23 20.92 -5.64 6.50
CA SER A 23 22.19 -5.46 5.79
C SER A 23 22.07 -4.39 4.70
N THR A 24 22.80 -3.31 4.93
CA THR A 24 22.62 -1.96 4.38
C THR A 24 22.80 -1.90 2.86
N GLN A 25 23.74 -2.65 2.29
CA GLN A 25 24.22 -2.36 0.94
C GLN A 25 23.29 -2.83 -0.20
N GLU A 26 22.65 -3.99 -0.06
CA GLU A 26 21.72 -4.51 -1.07
C GLU A 26 20.43 -3.69 -1.06
N ARG A 27 19.87 -3.45 0.13
CA ARG A 27 18.71 -2.56 0.32
C ARG A 27 18.95 -1.18 -0.28
N PHE A 28 20.11 -0.56 -0.07
CA PHE A 28 20.38 0.77 -0.65
C PHE A 28 20.46 0.78 -2.19
N LYS A 29 20.83 -0.34 -2.82
CA LYS A 29 21.01 -0.40 -4.29
C LYS A 29 19.73 -0.78 -5.03
N SER A 30 18.96 -1.75 -4.53
CA SER A 30 17.81 -2.29 -5.25
C SER A 30 16.48 -1.67 -4.84
N TYR A 31 16.35 -1.20 -3.60
CA TYR A 31 15.07 -0.75 -3.04
C TYR A 31 14.44 0.44 -3.80
N PRO A 32 15.18 1.49 -4.21
CA PRO A 32 14.59 2.57 -5.00
C PRO A 32 14.04 2.09 -6.36
N ALA A 33 14.78 1.23 -7.07
CA ALA A 33 14.36 0.69 -8.36
C ALA A 33 13.15 -0.24 -8.22
N MET A 34 13.08 -1.03 -7.15
CA MET A 34 11.92 -1.87 -6.85
C MET A 34 10.68 -1.06 -6.50
N LEU A 35 10.82 0.03 -5.73
CA LEU A 35 9.69 0.91 -5.42
C LEU A 35 9.17 1.63 -6.67
N GLN A 36 10.08 2.08 -7.54
CA GLN A 36 9.68 2.62 -8.84
C GLN A 36 8.91 1.58 -9.66
N ARG A 37 9.46 0.36 -9.77
CA ARG A 37 8.77 -0.72 -10.50
C ARG A 37 7.42 -1.06 -9.89
N PHE A 38 7.31 -1.02 -8.56
CA PHE A 38 6.06 -1.26 -7.86
C PHE A 38 5.00 -0.23 -8.26
N ASN A 39 5.38 1.06 -8.34
CA ASN A 39 4.46 2.11 -8.78
C ASN A 39 4.01 1.90 -10.23
N GLU A 40 4.91 1.53 -11.14
CA GLU A 40 4.58 1.24 -12.55
C GLU A 40 3.59 0.07 -12.68
N LEU A 41 3.83 -1.00 -11.93
CA LEU A 41 2.95 -2.16 -11.92
C LEU A 41 1.60 -1.85 -11.26
N LEU A 42 1.59 -1.06 -10.18
CA LEU A 42 0.37 -0.64 -9.50
C LEU A 42 -0.50 0.26 -10.40
N GLU A 43 0.13 1.19 -11.13
CA GLU A 43 -0.57 2.09 -12.05
C GLU A 43 -1.37 1.33 -13.11
N THR A 44 -0.86 0.20 -13.57
CA THR A 44 -1.48 -0.64 -14.61
C THR A 44 -2.25 -1.85 -14.08
N CYS A 45 -2.21 -2.11 -12.77
CA CYS A 45 -2.91 -3.24 -12.16
C CYS A 45 -4.39 -2.93 -11.92
N ASP A 46 -5.26 -3.60 -12.67
CA ASP A 46 -6.72 -3.50 -12.51
C ASP A 46 -7.34 -4.80 -11.99
N ASP A 47 -6.52 -5.67 -11.38
CA ASP A 47 -6.97 -6.91 -10.74
C ASP A 47 -7.07 -6.75 -9.22
N ALA A 48 -8.31 -6.70 -8.71
CA ALA A 48 -8.58 -6.57 -7.29
C ALA A 48 -8.02 -7.74 -6.45
N ALA A 49 -7.91 -8.95 -7.02
CA ALA A 49 -7.37 -10.10 -6.31
C ALA A 49 -5.88 -9.92 -6.01
N THR A 50 -5.10 -9.46 -7.00
CA THR A 50 -3.69 -9.10 -6.85
C THR A 50 -3.50 -7.98 -5.82
N LEU A 51 -4.29 -6.89 -5.88
CA LEU A 51 -4.18 -5.79 -4.91
C LEU A 51 -4.47 -6.25 -3.47
N LYS A 52 -5.47 -7.13 -3.28
CA LYS A 52 -5.75 -7.74 -1.97
C LYS A 52 -4.60 -8.63 -1.50
N GLU A 53 -3.96 -9.37 -2.40
CA GLU A 53 -2.76 -10.14 -2.07
C GLU A 53 -1.62 -9.22 -1.61
N VAL A 54 -1.35 -8.12 -2.33
CA VAL A 54 -0.34 -7.12 -1.96
C VAL A 54 -0.59 -6.58 -0.55
N LEU A 55 -1.83 -6.18 -0.23
CA LEU A 55 -2.18 -5.67 1.10
C LEU A 55 -1.93 -6.68 2.22
N ARG A 56 -2.19 -7.97 1.95
CA ARG A 56 -1.98 -9.08 2.89
C ARG A 56 -0.49 -9.39 3.06
N LEU A 57 0.30 -9.33 2.00
CA LEU A 57 1.75 -9.53 2.07
C LEU A 57 2.45 -8.42 2.85
N ASP A 58 1.91 -7.21 2.77
CA ASP A 58 2.41 -6.04 3.47
C ASP A 58 1.92 -5.90 4.93
N GLU A 59 0.99 -6.75 5.36
CA GLU A 59 0.41 -6.68 6.70
C GLU A 59 1.49 -6.77 7.79
N GLY A 60 1.52 -5.77 8.68
CA GLY A 60 2.50 -5.66 9.77
C GLY A 60 3.88 -5.12 9.36
N TYR A 61 4.18 -4.96 8.06
CA TYR A 61 5.39 -4.29 7.59
C TYR A 61 5.14 -2.82 7.29
N TYR A 62 3.98 -2.51 6.73
CA TYR A 62 3.60 -1.17 6.29
C TYR A 62 4.70 -0.60 5.38
N LEU A 63 4.99 -1.29 4.28
CA LEU A 63 5.72 -0.76 3.12
C LEU A 63 5.30 0.69 2.98
N LEU A 64 6.30 1.58 3.06
CA LEU A 64 6.19 3.04 3.19
C LEU A 64 4.75 3.54 3.04
N ALA A 65 4.17 4.09 4.10
CA ALA A 65 2.74 4.37 4.24
C ALA A 65 2.01 4.83 2.95
N GLY A 66 2.59 5.74 2.16
CA GLY A 66 2.03 6.19 0.89
C GLY A 66 1.83 5.08 -0.17
N TYR A 67 2.72 4.09 -0.28
CA TYR A 67 2.57 2.98 -1.23
C TYR A 67 1.39 2.10 -0.86
N ARG A 68 1.29 1.72 0.43
CA ARG A 68 0.15 0.97 0.94
C ARG A 68 -1.15 1.72 0.72
N GLN A 69 -1.16 3.02 1.02
CA GLN A 69 -2.30 3.89 0.79
C GLN A 69 -2.75 3.86 -0.68
N ARG A 70 -1.83 4.01 -1.64
CA ARG A 70 -2.15 3.94 -3.08
C ARG A 70 -2.74 2.59 -3.50
N VAL A 71 -2.29 1.48 -2.91
CA VAL A 71 -2.90 0.16 -3.15
C VAL A 71 -4.34 0.13 -2.65
N ILE A 72 -4.61 0.66 -1.45
CA ILE A 72 -5.96 0.72 -0.88
C ILE A 72 -6.85 1.64 -1.73
N GLU A 73 -6.37 2.81 -2.14
CA GLU A 73 -7.10 3.75 -2.97
C GLU A 73 -7.44 3.15 -4.33
N LYS A 74 -6.49 2.48 -5.00
CA LYS A 74 -6.77 1.80 -6.25
C LYS A 74 -7.74 0.63 -6.06
N LEU A 75 -7.61 -0.11 -4.96
CA LEU A 75 -8.56 -1.17 -4.65
C LEU A 75 -9.98 -0.60 -4.41
N LEU A 76 -10.13 0.58 -3.78
CA LEU A 76 -11.41 1.26 -3.60
C LEU A 76 -12.06 1.72 -4.91
N THR A 77 -11.29 1.93 -5.99
CA THR A 77 -11.87 2.23 -7.32
C THR A 77 -12.38 0.98 -8.04
N LEU A 78 -11.81 -0.19 -7.75
CA LEU A 78 -12.21 -1.47 -8.32
C LEU A 78 -13.34 -2.14 -7.51
N GLU A 79 -13.21 -2.14 -6.19
CA GLU A 79 -14.13 -2.76 -5.25
C GLU A 79 -14.29 -1.90 -3.99
N ARG A 80 -15.51 -1.42 -3.76
CA ARG A 80 -15.82 -0.58 -2.60
C ARG A 80 -16.60 -1.38 -1.57
N THR A 81 -15.89 -2.13 -0.74
CA THR A 81 -16.48 -2.99 0.32
C THR A 81 -16.24 -2.40 1.71
N PRO A 82 -17.06 -2.75 2.73
CA PRO A 82 -16.82 -2.33 4.11
C PRO A 82 -15.41 -2.61 4.60
N ALA A 83 -14.84 -3.78 4.27
CA ALA A 83 -13.51 -4.17 4.69
C ALA A 83 -12.42 -3.25 4.12
N ILE A 84 -12.54 -2.84 2.85
CA ILE A 84 -11.55 -1.98 2.18
C ILE A 84 -11.67 -0.54 2.69
N LEU A 85 -12.90 -0.05 2.92
CA LEU A 85 -13.14 1.26 3.54
C LEU A 85 -12.54 1.35 4.93
N ARG A 86 -12.74 0.31 5.76
CA ARG A 86 -12.15 0.23 7.10
C ARG A 86 -10.62 0.12 7.05
N ALA A 87 -10.07 -0.64 6.10
CA ALA A 87 -8.63 -0.68 5.89
C ALA A 87 -8.06 0.70 5.53
N TYR A 88 -8.79 1.51 4.75
CA TYR A 88 -8.36 2.87 4.43
C TYR A 88 -8.44 3.80 5.63
N ALA A 89 -9.54 3.74 6.39
CA ALA A 89 -9.69 4.52 7.61
C ALA A 89 -8.54 4.25 8.60
N LEU A 90 -8.18 2.98 8.81
CA LEU A 90 -7.04 2.59 9.66
C LEU A 90 -5.69 3.07 9.10
N GLN A 91 -5.51 3.06 7.78
CA GLN A 91 -4.30 3.61 7.15
C GLN A 91 -4.15 5.11 7.46
N LEU A 92 -5.23 5.88 7.32
CA LEU A 92 -5.25 7.31 7.65
C LEU A 92 -5.05 7.55 9.14
N GLU A 93 -5.63 6.72 10.00
CA GLU A 93 -5.50 6.85 11.46
C GLU A 93 -4.06 6.65 11.93
N ILE A 94 -3.35 5.66 11.35
CA ILE A 94 -2.00 5.31 11.78
C ILE A 94 -0.96 6.26 11.18
N PHE A 95 -1.13 6.67 9.91
CA PHE A 95 -0.09 7.33 9.14
C PHE A 95 -0.46 8.72 8.61
N GLY A 96 -1.71 9.15 8.76
CA GLY A 96 -2.25 10.29 8.04
C GLY A 96 -2.54 9.97 6.56
N ASP A 97 -2.99 10.98 5.84
CA ASP A 97 -3.09 10.97 4.38
C ASP A 97 -1.71 11.26 3.80
N VAL A 98 -1.02 10.23 3.32
CA VAL A 98 0.38 10.30 2.90
C VAL A 98 0.49 10.52 1.40
N ASP A 99 1.15 11.61 1.01
CA ASP A 99 1.37 11.96 -0.39
C ASP A 99 2.50 11.16 -1.05
N GLU A 100 2.77 11.45 -2.33
CA GLU A 100 3.83 10.81 -3.12
C GLU A 100 5.25 11.09 -2.61
N TYR A 101 5.43 12.17 -1.83
CA TYR A 101 6.70 12.57 -1.21
C TYR A 101 6.87 11.99 0.19
N GLY A 102 5.84 11.36 0.75
CA GLY A 102 5.82 10.79 2.09
C GLY A 102 5.43 11.81 3.17
N GLU A 103 4.91 12.97 2.80
CA GLU A 103 4.36 13.94 3.73
C GLU A 103 2.95 13.51 4.15
N ALA A 104 2.68 13.52 5.46
CA ALA A 104 1.41 13.11 6.03
C ALA A 104 0.56 14.33 6.40
N ASN A 105 -0.63 14.43 5.82
CA ASN A 105 -1.67 15.30 6.34
C ASN A 105 -2.41 14.57 7.47
N THR A 106 -2.44 15.18 8.66
CA THR A 106 -3.09 14.63 9.86
C THR A 106 -4.45 15.27 10.16
N ASP A 107 -4.90 16.23 9.35
CA ASP A 107 -6.25 16.80 9.43
C ASP A 107 -7.21 15.89 8.65
N ILE A 108 -7.54 14.75 9.26
CA ILE A 108 -8.17 13.59 8.58
C ILE A 108 -9.33 12.98 9.37
N GLU A 109 -9.70 13.54 10.52
CA GLU A 109 -10.76 13.02 11.38
C GLU A 109 -12.11 12.90 10.65
N GLU A 110 -12.56 13.98 9.99
CA GLU A 110 -13.81 13.96 9.23
C GLU A 110 -13.81 12.88 8.13
N ARG A 111 -12.65 12.65 7.51
CA ARG A 111 -12.49 11.65 6.45
C ARG A 111 -12.57 10.24 7.01
N ILE A 112 -11.93 9.97 8.15
CA ILE A 112 -12.03 8.69 8.86
C ILE A 112 -13.48 8.40 9.23
N GLU A 113 -14.16 9.37 9.85
CA GLU A 113 -15.56 9.21 10.26
C GLU A 113 -16.46 8.90 9.06
N ALA A 114 -16.27 9.60 7.95
CA ALA A 114 -17.02 9.36 6.72
C ALA A 114 -16.79 7.94 6.15
N LEU A 115 -15.55 7.44 6.17
CA LEU A 115 -15.21 6.09 5.70
C LEU A 115 -15.85 5.00 6.56
N PHE A 116 -15.81 5.15 7.89
CA PHE A 116 -16.48 4.21 8.80
C PHE A 116 -18.00 4.24 8.62
N ALA A 117 -18.59 5.43 8.57
CA ALA A 117 -20.03 5.57 8.35
C ALA A 117 -20.47 4.99 7.00
N GLU A 118 -19.64 5.09 5.96
CA GLU A 118 -19.88 4.42 4.68
C GLU A 118 -19.81 2.91 4.78
N ALA A 119 -18.78 2.37 5.45
CA ALA A 119 -18.64 0.94 5.65
C ALA A 119 -19.85 0.34 6.36
N ASP A 120 -20.36 1.00 7.40
CA ASP A 120 -21.52 0.56 8.17
C ASP A 120 -22.84 0.58 7.37
N ARG A 121 -22.94 1.42 6.34
CA ARG A 121 -24.11 1.45 5.43
C ARG A 121 -24.10 0.33 4.40
N LEU A 122 -22.94 -0.28 4.15
CA LEU A 122 -22.75 -1.33 3.14
C LEU A 122 -22.80 -2.75 3.76
N GLU A 123 -23.01 -2.85 5.08
CA GLU A 123 -23.23 -4.10 5.85
C GLU A 123 -24.71 -4.47 5.96
#